data_AF-A0A839VEG6-F1
#
_entry.id   AF-A0A839VEG6-F1
#
_cell.length_a   1.000
_cell.length_b   1.000
_cell.length_c   1.000
_cell.angle_alpha   90.00
_cell.angle_beta   90.00
_cell.angle_gamma   90.00
#
_symmetry.space_group_name_H-M   'P 1'
#
loop_
_entity.id
_entity.type
_entity.pdbx_description
1 polymer ?
#
loop_
_entity_poly.entity_id
_entity_poly.type
_entity_poly.pdbx_seq_one_letter_code
_entity_poly.pdbx_strand_id
1 'polypeptide(L)'
;MRFSHYRDKDQAEVDLVIERGQELWGVEVKRAASVQAKDAAGLARLADQAGKHFQGGMLIYTGRHCLKLKVPGCYAVPIGMLWGEEPGVFMSSETARQALTGQEQ
;
A
#
# COMPACT_ATOMS: atom_id res chain seq x y z
N MET A 1 -7.20 8.27 19.12
CA MET A 1 -6.94 7.57 17.85
C MET A 1 -8.29 7.41 17.15
N ARG A 2 -8.39 7.73 15.86
CA ARG A 2 -9.63 7.67 15.08
C ARG A 2 -9.41 6.77 13.87
N PHE A 3 -10.46 6.05 13.50
CA PHE A 3 -10.51 5.20 12.32
C PHE A 3 -11.66 5.65 11.42
N SER A 4 -11.40 5.72 10.12
CA SER A 4 -12.37 6.12 9.11
C SER A 4 -12.06 5.44 7.78
N HIS A 5 -12.99 5.52 6.83
CA HIS A 5 -12.73 5.27 5.42
C HIS A 5 -12.68 6.64 4.71
N TYR A 6 -11.86 6.74 3.66
CA TYR A 6 -11.74 7.94 2.86
C TYR A 6 -12.26 7.70 1.44
N ARG A 7 -13.09 8.64 0.96
CA ARG A 7 -13.55 8.71 -0.43
C ARG A 7 -13.72 10.15 -0.86
N ASP A 8 -13.29 10.49 -2.08
CA ASP A 8 -13.50 11.81 -2.66
C ASP A 8 -14.40 11.82 -3.91
N LYS A 9 -14.61 13.03 -4.44
CA LYS A 9 -15.46 13.27 -5.62
C LYS A 9 -14.89 12.63 -6.89
N ASP A 10 -13.58 12.43 -6.94
CA ASP A 10 -12.87 11.81 -8.07
C ASP A 10 -12.81 10.27 -7.94
N GLN A 11 -13.58 9.71 -6.99
CA GLN A 11 -13.68 8.27 -6.71
C GLN A 11 -12.37 7.64 -6.19
N ALA A 12 -11.42 8.45 -5.69
CA ALA A 12 -10.28 7.90 -4.96
C ALA A 12 -10.75 7.38 -3.60
N GLU A 13 -10.34 6.16 -3.25
CA GLU A 13 -10.78 5.45 -2.06
C GLU A 13 -9.57 4.94 -1.26
N VAL A 14 -9.65 5.00 0.07
CA VAL A 14 -8.72 4.33 0.98
C VAL A 14 -9.53 3.60 2.04
N ASP A 15 -9.41 2.27 2.09
CA ASP A 15 -10.26 1.39 2.91
C ASP A 15 -10.21 1.74 4.40
N LEU A 16 -9.02 2.07 4.91
CA LEU A 16 -8.82 2.47 6.30
C LEU A 16 -7.85 3.63 6.41
N VAL A 17 -8.29 4.69 7.07
CA VAL A 17 -7.45 5.81 7.53
C VAL A 17 -7.34 5.73 9.05
N ILE A 18 -6.11 5.84 9.54
CA ILE A 18 -5.79 5.83 10.97
C ILE A 18 -5.27 7.22 11.31
N GLU A 19 -5.89 7.87 12.30
CA GLU A 19 -5.51 9.22 12.74
C GLU A 19 -5.07 9.23 14.20
N ARG A 20 -3.93 9.90 14.47
CA ARG A 20 -3.43 10.18 15.81
C ARG A 20 -3.05 11.67 15.90
N GLY A 21 -3.97 12.47 16.45
CA GLY A 21 -3.80 13.91 16.43
C GLY A 21 -3.88 14.42 15.00
N GLN A 22 -2.81 15.03 14.50
CA GLN A 22 -2.71 15.46 13.10
C GLN A 22 -1.97 14.43 12.23
N GLU A 23 -1.40 13.36 12.81
CA GLU A 23 -0.71 12.34 12.03
C GLU A 23 -1.72 11.37 11.43
N LEU A 24 -1.51 10.97 10.17
CA LEU A 24 -2.37 9.98 9.53
C LEU A 24 -1.63 8.95 8.66
N TRP A 25 -2.19 7.75 8.64
CA TRP A 25 -1.75 6.61 7.83
C TRP A 25 -2.91 6.06 7.00
N GLY A 26 -2.62 5.60 5.79
CA GLY A 26 -3.59 4.93 4.93
C GLY A 26 -3.33 3.44 4.80
N VAL A 27 -4.39 2.64 4.73
CA VAL A 27 -4.34 1.21 4.40
C VAL A 27 -5.35 0.93 3.29
N GLU A 28 -4.86 0.28 2.23
CA GLU A 28 -5.66 -0.27 1.15
C GLU A 28 -5.51 -1.79 1.12
N VAL A 29 -6.54 -2.51 0.67
CA VAL A 29 -6.53 -3.97 0.54
C VAL A 29 -6.89 -4.35 -0.90
N LYS A 30 -6.08 -5.22 -1.51
CA LYS A 30 -6.32 -5.72 -2.86
C LYS A 30 -6.30 -7.24 -2.91
N ARG A 31 -7.33 -7.82 -3.56
CA ARG A 31 -7.37 -9.24 -3.90
C ARG A 31 -6.62 -9.52 -5.21
N ALA A 32 -5.31 -9.31 -5.22
CA ALA A 32 -4.44 -9.69 -6.35
C ALA A 32 -3.00 -9.95 -5.87
N ALA A 33 -2.30 -10.85 -6.55
CA ALA A 33 -0.92 -11.22 -6.24
C ALA A 33 0.12 -10.27 -6.88
N SER A 34 -0.31 -9.42 -7.81
CA SER A 34 0.53 -8.41 -8.46
C SER A 34 0.12 -7.01 -8.02
N VAL A 35 1.11 -6.12 -7.88
CA VAL A 35 0.91 -4.71 -7.55
C VAL A 35 1.25 -3.83 -8.76
N GLN A 36 0.32 -2.96 -9.15
CA GLN A 36 0.51 -1.93 -10.16
C GLN A 36 0.57 -0.55 -9.51
N ALA A 37 1.14 0.44 -10.22
CA ALA A 37 1.24 1.79 -9.69
C ALA A 37 -0.13 2.42 -9.36
N LYS A 38 -1.17 2.07 -10.12
CA LYS A 38 -2.55 2.53 -9.89
C LYS A 38 -3.19 1.95 -8.62
N ASP A 39 -2.67 0.83 -8.11
CA ASP A 39 -3.20 0.18 -6.91
C ASP A 39 -2.83 0.92 -5.62
N ALA A 40 -2.04 2.00 -5.70
CA ALA A 40 -1.74 2.89 -4.59
C ALA A 40 -2.24 4.32 -4.87
N ALA A 41 -3.20 4.48 -5.79
CA ALA A 41 -3.71 5.80 -6.17
C ALA A 41 -4.48 6.48 -5.03
N GLY A 42 -5.23 5.71 -4.22
CA GLY A 42 -5.90 6.23 -3.04
C GLY A 42 -4.89 6.74 -2.00
N LEU A 43 -3.86 5.94 -1.70
CA LEU A 43 -2.75 6.34 -0.83
C LEU A 43 -2.03 7.59 -1.34
N ALA A 44 -1.79 7.70 -2.65
CA ALA A 44 -1.19 8.89 -3.26
C ALA A 44 -2.07 10.12 -3.04
N ARG A 45 -3.37 9.98 -3.32
CA ARG A 45 -4.35 11.07 -3.13
C ARG A 45 -4.47 11.49 -1.66
N LEU A 46 -4.48 10.52 -0.74
CA LEU A 46 -4.51 10.78 0.70
C LEU A 46 -3.24 11.50 1.15
N ALA A 47 -2.07 11.09 0.66
CA ALA A 47 -0.79 11.74 0.94
C ALA A 47 -0.79 13.20 0.45
N ASP A 48 -1.28 13.45 -0.76
CA ASP A 48 -1.37 14.80 -1.34
C ASP A 48 -2.28 15.73 -0.51
N GLN A 49 -3.42 15.23 -0.04
CA GLN A 49 -4.35 16.02 0.79
C GLN A 49 -3.84 16.26 2.21
N ALA A 50 -3.19 15.26 2.79
CA ALA A 50 -2.63 15.31 4.13
C ALA A 50 -1.35 16.16 4.21
N GLY A 51 -0.57 16.19 3.12
CA GLY A 51 0.73 16.87 3.08
C GLY A 51 1.66 16.35 4.18
N LYS A 52 2.24 17.27 4.96
CA LYS A 52 3.20 16.95 6.05
C LYS A 52 2.65 16.03 7.15
N HIS A 53 1.33 15.87 7.21
CA HIS A 53 0.65 15.05 8.19
C HIS A 53 0.62 13.57 7.81
N PHE A 54 0.82 13.26 6.53
CA PHE A 54 0.91 11.90 6.06
C PHE A 54 2.19 11.23 6.57
N GLN A 55 2.03 10.13 7.29
CA GLN A 55 3.14 9.38 7.88
C GLN A 55 3.50 8.12 7.08
N GLY A 56 2.68 7.75 6.08
CA GLY A 56 2.89 6.57 5.24
C GLY A 56 1.64 5.72 5.09
N GLY A 57 1.80 4.53 4.53
CA GLY A 57 0.67 3.63 4.32
C GLY A 57 1.03 2.23 3.85
N MET A 58 0.01 1.37 3.81
CA MET A 58 0.15 -0.03 3.42
C MET A 58 -0.84 -0.39 2.32
N LEU A 59 -0.38 -1.11 1.30
CA LEU A 59 -1.23 -1.84 0.37
C LEU A 59 -1.13 -3.33 0.72
N ILE A 60 -2.14 -3.87 1.37
CA ILE A 60 -2.20 -5.28 1.74
C ILE A 60 -2.65 -6.09 0.52
N TYR A 61 -1.87 -7.09 0.12
CA TYR A 61 -2.11 -7.84 -1.11
C TYR A 61 -1.79 -9.34 -0.97
N THR A 62 -2.15 -10.15 -1.97
CA THR A 62 -2.02 -11.63 -1.87
C THR A 62 -0.71 -12.19 -2.46
N GLY A 63 0.28 -11.34 -2.74
CA GLY A 63 1.61 -11.80 -3.11
C GLY A 63 2.47 -12.13 -1.89
N ARG A 64 3.77 -12.37 -2.10
CA ARG A 64 4.67 -12.85 -1.03
C ARG A 64 5.80 -11.90 -0.65
N HIS A 65 5.90 -10.75 -1.29
CA HIS A 65 7.05 -9.85 -1.15
C HIS A 65 6.64 -8.48 -0.65
N CYS A 66 7.43 -7.91 0.26
CA CYS A 66 7.29 -6.52 0.62
C CYS A 66 7.86 -5.64 -0.50
N LEU A 67 7.04 -4.74 -1.04
CA LEU A 67 7.42 -3.87 -2.15
C LEU A 67 7.35 -2.42 -1.71
N LYS A 68 8.42 -1.65 -1.94
CA LYS A 68 8.36 -0.19 -1.77
C LYS A 68 7.40 0.39 -2.81
N LEU A 69 6.46 1.24 -2.42
CA LEU A 69 5.58 1.94 -3.35
C LEU A 69 6.20 3.28 -3.76
N LYS A 70 5.69 3.87 -4.85
CA LYS A 70 6.14 5.20 -5.29
C LYS A 70 5.71 6.31 -4.32
N VAL A 71 4.61 6.11 -3.61
CA VAL A 71 4.13 7.03 -2.56
C VAL A 71 5.11 6.99 -1.39
N PRO A 72 5.68 8.13 -0.94
CA PRO A 72 6.64 8.16 0.15
C PRO A 72 6.09 7.52 1.44
N GLY A 73 6.91 6.69 2.09
CA GLY A 73 6.53 6.00 3.32
C GLY A 73 5.52 4.85 3.13
N CYS A 74 5.20 4.48 1.88
CA CYS A 74 4.23 3.42 1.60
C CYS A 74 4.87 2.12 1.10
N TYR A 75 4.28 0.99 1.49
CA TYR A 75 4.71 -0.35 1.11
C TYR A 75 3.53 -1.22 0.71
N ALA A 76 3.70 -2.09 -0.28
CA ALA A 76 2.84 -3.25 -0.43
C ALA A 76 3.32 -4.37 0.49
N VAL A 77 2.40 -4.96 1.24
CA VAL A 77 2.70 -5.93 2.31
C VAL A 77 1.85 -7.18 2.11
N PRO A 78 2.46 -8.38 2.08
CA PRO A 78 1.73 -9.65 1.98
C PRO A 78 0.71 -9.80 3.10
N ILE A 79 -0.51 -10.21 2.75
CA ILE A 79 -1.56 -10.46 3.75
C ILE A 79 -1.13 -11.51 4.77
N GLY A 80 -0.37 -12.53 4.38
CA GLY A 80 0.15 -13.57 5.28
C GLY A 80 0.94 -13.01 6.47
N MET A 81 1.59 -11.84 6.32
CA MET A 81 2.34 -11.23 7.41
C MET A 81 1.47 -10.80 8.60
N LEU A 82 0.18 -10.47 8.41
CA LEU A 82 -0.66 -10.15 9.58
C LEU A 82 -1.01 -11.42 10.39
N TRP A 83 -0.73 -12.62 9.85
CA TRP A 83 -0.91 -13.92 10.49
C TRP A 83 0.42 -14.55 10.91
N GLY A 84 1.52 -13.79 10.85
CA GLY A 84 2.85 -14.23 11.28
C GLY A 84 3.65 -14.99 10.23
N GLU A 85 3.25 -14.96 8.96
CA GLU A 85 4.10 -15.49 7.88
C GLU A 85 5.31 -14.57 7.66
N GLU A 86 6.49 -15.17 7.51
CA GLU A 86 7.69 -14.43 7.14
C GLU A 86 7.56 -13.91 5.69
N PRO A 87 7.83 -12.61 5.44
CA PRO A 87 7.84 -12.10 4.08
C PRO A 87 8.94 -12.78 3.28
N GLY A 88 8.69 -12.93 1.98
CA GLY A 88 9.78 -13.14 1.03
C GLY A 88 10.75 -11.95 1.02
N VAL A 89 11.80 -12.05 0.22
CA VAL A 89 12.83 -11.01 0.09
C VAL A 89 12.22 -9.63 -0.13
N PHE A 90 12.68 -8.62 0.64
CA PHE A 90 12.39 -7.22 0.39
C PHE A 90 12.95 -6.82 -0.98
N MET A 91 12.09 -6.36 -1.87
CA MET A 91 12.48 -6.00 -3.23
C MET A 91 12.09 -4.57 -3.56
N SER A 92 12.89 -3.91 -4.40
CA SER A 92 12.46 -2.69 -5.06
C SER A 92 11.25 -3.00 -5.96
N SER A 93 10.36 -2.04 -6.20
CA SER A 93 9.20 -2.25 -7.07
C SER A 93 9.59 -2.58 -8.52
N GLU A 94 10.79 -2.18 -8.95
CA GLU A 94 11.36 -2.52 -10.27
C GLU A 94 11.86 -3.96 -10.30
N THR A 95 12.60 -4.40 -9.27
CA THR A 95 13.07 -5.79 -9.13
C THR A 95 11.90 -6.76 -9.01
N ALA A 96 10.85 -6.39 -8.28
CA ALA A 96 9.65 -7.22 -8.16
C ALA A 96 8.86 -7.32 -9.48
N ARG A 97 8.80 -6.25 -10.27
CA ARG A 97 8.22 -6.28 -11.62
C ARG A 97 8.98 -7.25 -12.52
N GLN A 98 10.31 -7.21 -12.50
CA GLN A 98 11.16 -8.11 -13.29
C GLN A 98 11.04 -9.58 -12.85
N ALA A 99 10.96 -9.84 -11.54
CA ALA A 99 10.77 -11.19 -11.00
C ALA A 99 9.40 -11.79 -11.36
N LEU A 100 8.35 -10.97 -11.44
CA LEU A 100 7.00 -11.41 -11.82
C LEU A 100 6.85 -11.62 -13.34
N THR A 101 7.66 -10.97 -14.18
CA THR A 101 7.68 -11.18 -15.63
C THR A 101 8.56 -12.36 -16.08
N GLY A 102 9.32 -12.99 -15.16
CA GLY A 102 10.30 -14.03 -15.47
C GLY A 102 9.88 -15.47 -15.13
N GLN A 103 8.61 -15.72 -14.84
CA GLN A 103 8.09 -17.05 -14.44
C GLN A 103 7.04 -17.57 -15.43
N GLU A 104 7.29 -17.46 -16.74
CA GLU A 104 6.51 -18.11 -17.81
C GLU A 104 7.41 -18.71 -18.92
N GLN A 105 8.50 -19.39 -18.55
CA GLN A 105 9.19 -20.31 -19.47
C GLN A 105 9.38 -21.67 -18.81
#